data_AF-A0A6B0X597-F1
#
_entry.id   AF-A0A6B0X597-F1
#
_cell.length_a   1.000
_cell.length_b   1.000
_cell.length_c   1.000
_cell.angle_alpha   90.00
_cell.angle_beta   90.00
_cell.angle_gamma   90.00
#
_symmetry.space_group_name_H-M   'P 1'
#
loop_
_entity.id
_entity.type
_entity.pdbx_description
1 polymer ?
#
loop_
_entity_poly.entity_id
_entity_poly.type
_entity_poly.pdbx_seq_one_letter_code
_entity_poly.pdbx_strand_id
1 'polypeptide(L)'
;MGTRIREQQLAWGLLAPALVVLGAFGLFPIGYALYVSLHRWRIKKEAVVGFDHYVRALGDPQYLLPFVAGIGLVWAAYRLRATLASPILATGSSERGLRPLYVRIAWGAVALLGLWGGLVWWLGGLV
;
A
#
# COMPACT_ATOMS: atom_id res chain seq x y z
N MET A 1 11.09 42.03 -11.18
CA MET A 1 11.00 40.70 -11.84
C MET A 1 12.16 39.74 -11.53
N GLY A 2 13.43 40.19 -11.44
CA GLY A 2 14.60 39.28 -11.36
C GLY A 2 14.78 38.48 -10.06
N THR A 3 14.29 38.94 -8.91
CA THR A 3 14.45 38.26 -7.62
C THR A 3 13.69 36.94 -7.55
N ARG A 4 12.46 36.91 -8.07
CA ARG A 4 11.59 35.72 -8.07
C ARG A 4 12.18 34.56 -8.89
N ILE A 5 12.82 34.86 -10.02
CA ILE A 5 13.47 33.84 -10.87
C ILE A 5 14.68 33.25 -10.14
N ARG A 6 15.47 34.09 -9.46
CA ARG A 6 16.63 33.65 -8.68
C ARG A 6 16.23 32.79 -7.48
N GLU A 7 15.18 33.19 -6.77
CA GLU A 7 14.60 32.41 -5.65
C GLU A 7 14.08 31.04 -6.13
N GLN A 8 13.40 31.00 -7.27
CA GLN A 8 12.90 29.76 -7.86
C GLN A 8 14.04 28.82 -8.29
N GLN A 9 15.11 29.37 -8.89
CA GLN A 9 16.30 28.59 -9.24
C GLN A 9 17.01 28.01 -8.00
N LEU A 10 17.13 28.79 -6.93
CA LEU A 10 17.68 28.31 -5.66
C LEU A 10 16.81 27.21 -5.05
N ALA A 11 15.48 27.37 -5.06
CA ALA A 11 14.56 26.35 -4.59
C ALA A 11 14.70 25.04 -5.38
N TRP A 12 14.71 25.10 -6.71
CA TRP A 12 14.95 23.92 -7.55
C TRP A 12 16.33 23.32 -7.35
N GLY A 13 17.37 24.14 -7.14
CA GLY A 13 18.72 23.67 -6.85
C GLY A 13 18.81 22.90 -5.54
N LEU A 14 18.11 23.35 -4.49
CA LEU A 14 18.04 22.66 -3.20
C LEU A 14 17.20 21.38 -3.28
N LEU A 15 16.15 21.36 -4.10
CA LEU A 15 15.31 20.18 -4.35
C LEU A 15 15.98 19.15 -5.27
N ALA A 16 16.82 19.59 -6.20
CA ALA A 16 17.46 18.75 -7.21
C ALA A 16 18.10 17.47 -6.66
N PRO A 17 18.93 17.48 -5.59
CA PRO A 17 19.52 16.25 -5.07
C PRO A 17 18.47 15.25 -4.58
N ALA A 18 17.41 15.71 -3.90
CA ALA A 18 16.31 14.85 -3.48
C ALA A 18 15.54 14.29 -4.68
N LEU A 19 15.31 15.11 -5.72
CA LEU A 19 14.64 14.68 -6.95
C LEU A 19 15.47 13.66 -7.74
N VAL A 20 16.80 13.80 -7.77
CA VAL A 20 17.69 12.82 -8.40
C VAL A 20 17.59 11.48 -7.69
N VAL A 21 17.66 11.47 -6.36
CA VAL A 21 17.53 10.23 -5.57
C VAL A 21 16.13 9.62 -5.75
N LEU A 22 15.07 10.42 -5.65
CA LEU A 22 13.70 9.98 -5.88
C LEU A 22 13.50 9.44 -7.31
N GLY A 23 14.11 10.08 -8.31
CA GLY A 23 14.06 9.63 -9.69
C GLY A 23 14.77 8.28 -9.87
N ALA A 24 16.00 8.16 -9.37
CA ALA A 24 16.83 6.98 -9.55
C ALA A 24 16.34 5.75 -8.74
N PHE A 25 15.83 5.96 -7.53
CA PHE A 25 15.45 4.87 -6.63
C PHE A 25 13.95 4.76 -6.35
N GLY A 26 13.17 5.78 -6.65
CA GLY A 26 11.71 5.73 -6.54
C GLY A 26 11.06 5.50 -7.90
N LEU A 27 11.23 6.45 -8.82
CA LEU A 27 10.50 6.45 -10.09
C LEU A 27 11.04 5.43 -11.10
N PHE A 28 12.36 5.34 -11.24
CA PHE A 28 13.01 4.40 -12.15
C PHE A 28 12.63 2.93 -11.90
N PRO A 29 12.70 2.38 -10.67
CA PRO A 29 12.33 0.99 -10.45
C PRO A 29 10.86 0.70 -10.71
N ILE A 30 9.96 1.67 -10.47
CA ILE A 30 8.54 1.54 -10.83
C ILE A 30 8.39 1.42 -12.35
N GLY A 31 9.02 2.33 -13.11
CA GLY A 31 8.99 2.28 -14.57
C GLY A 31 9.62 1.00 -15.13
N TYR A 32 10.74 0.57 -14.54
CA TYR A 32 11.40 -0.67 -14.92
C TYR A 32 10.54 -1.91 -14.64
N ALA A 33 9.86 -1.96 -13.48
CA ALA A 33 8.94 -3.04 -13.15
C ALA A 33 7.76 -3.09 -14.14
N LEU A 34 7.20 -1.94 -14.52
CA LEU A 34 6.17 -1.86 -15.57
C LEU A 34 6.68 -2.39 -16.91
N TYR A 35 7.88 -1.97 -17.32
CA TYR A 35 8.51 -2.49 -18.54
C TYR A 35 8.69 -4.01 -18.48
N VAL A 36 9.26 -4.54 -17.41
CA VAL A 36 9.46 -5.99 -17.24
C VAL A 36 8.14 -6.74 -17.18
N SER A 37 7.07 -6.18 -16.60
CA SER A 37 5.76 -6.84 -16.52
C SER A 37 5.13 -7.19 -17.87
N LEU A 38 5.49 -6.45 -18.93
CA LEU A 38 4.99 -6.64 -20.29
C LEU A 38 5.91 -7.54 -21.15
N HIS A 39 7.08 -7.89 -20.62
CA HIS A 39 8.10 -8.67 -21.32
C HIS A 39 8.33 -10.01 -20.63
N ARG A 40 8.54 -11.06 -21.41
CA ARG A 40 8.90 -12.36 -20.83
C ARG A 40 10.41 -12.44 -20.57
N TRP A 41 10.75 -12.58 -19.29
CA TRP A 41 12.11 -12.77 -18.81
C TRP A 41 12.27 -14.21 -18.31
N ARG A 42 12.90 -15.09 -19.09
CA ARG A 42 13.16 -16.49 -18.66
C ARG A 42 14.63 -16.88 -18.60
N ILE A 43 15.49 -16.42 -19.52
CA ILE A 43 16.98 -16.55 -19.52
C ILE A 43 17.57 -15.79 -20.73
N LYS A 44 16.79 -15.61 -21.81
CA LYS A 44 17.03 -14.63 -22.90
C LYS A 44 15.82 -13.70 -23.00
N LYS A 45 16.01 -12.47 -23.50
CA LYS A 45 14.93 -11.51 -23.76
C LYS A 45 14.02 -12.10 -24.84
N GLU A 46 12.87 -12.66 -24.44
CA GLU A 46 11.84 -13.13 -25.38
C GLU A 46 10.98 -11.94 -25.86
N ALA A 47 10.15 -12.17 -26.88
CA ALA A 47 9.29 -11.15 -27.48
C ALA A 47 8.35 -10.47 -26.46
N VAL A 48 7.85 -9.27 -26.80
CA VAL A 48 6.83 -8.56 -26.02
C VAL A 48 5.59 -9.44 -25.93
N VAL A 49 5.19 -9.85 -24.73
CA VAL A 49 4.01 -10.73 -24.50
C VAL A 49 2.79 -9.91 -24.07
N GLY A 50 2.98 -8.63 -23.75
CA GLY A 50 1.90 -7.72 -23.42
C GLY A 50 1.18 -8.13 -22.14
N PHE A 51 -0.15 -8.29 -22.21
CA PHE A 51 -0.98 -8.52 -21.03
C PHE A 51 -1.17 -9.99 -20.63
N ASP A 52 -0.58 -10.94 -21.36
CA ASP A 52 -0.69 -12.37 -21.05
C ASP A 52 -0.28 -12.71 -19.61
N HIS A 53 0.69 -12.00 -19.05
CA HIS A 53 1.11 -12.15 -17.66
C HIS A 53 -0.02 -11.82 -16.68
N TYR A 54 -0.82 -10.80 -16.97
CA TYR A 54 -1.92 -10.35 -16.12
C TYR A 54 -3.11 -11.30 -16.23
N VAL A 55 -3.43 -11.79 -17.43
CA VAL A 55 -4.49 -12.79 -17.63
C VAL A 55 -4.17 -14.08 -16.86
N ARG A 56 -2.91 -14.53 -16.91
CA ARG A 56 -2.46 -15.70 -16.13
C ARG A 56 -2.46 -15.45 -14.63
N ALA A 57 -2.08 -14.26 -14.19
CA ALA A 57 -2.05 -13.91 -12.77
C ALA A 57 -3.46 -13.82 -12.16
N LEU A 58 -4.46 -13.39 -12.93
CA LEU A 58 -5.86 -13.41 -12.50
C LEU A 58 -6.38 -14.84 -12.31
N GLY A 59 -5.89 -15.78 -13.13
CA GLY A 59 -6.10 -17.21 -12.94
C GLY A 59 -7.58 -17.58 -12.76
N ASP A 60 -7.85 -18.41 -11.76
CA ASP A 60 -9.21 -18.80 -11.38
C ASP A 60 -9.83 -17.73 -10.45
N PRO A 61 -11.07 -17.27 -10.72
CA PRO A 61 -11.80 -16.33 -9.87
C PRO A 61 -11.83 -16.69 -8.37
N GLN A 62 -11.71 -17.96 -7.99
CA GLN A 62 -11.65 -18.37 -6.59
C GLN A 62 -10.48 -17.74 -5.82
N TYR A 63 -9.36 -17.45 -6.50
CA TYR A 63 -8.19 -16.81 -5.88
C TYR A 63 -8.41 -15.30 -5.63
N LEU A 64 -9.47 -14.71 -6.16
CA LEU A 64 -9.86 -13.33 -5.88
C LEU A 64 -10.64 -13.18 -4.57
N LEU A 65 -11.19 -14.27 -4.03
CA LEU A 65 -11.93 -14.26 -2.76
C LEU A 65 -11.15 -13.65 -1.59
N PRO A 66 -9.90 -14.06 -1.29
CA PRO A 66 -9.13 -13.44 -0.21
C PRO A 66 -8.82 -11.95 -0.48
N PHE A 67 -8.63 -11.56 -1.74
CA PHE A 67 -8.42 -10.16 -2.11
C PHE A 67 -9.65 -9.31 -1.81
N VAL A 68 -10.84 -9.77 -2.22
CA VAL A 68 -12.12 -9.10 -1.94
C VAL A 68 -12.41 -9.08 -0.44
N ALA A 69 -12.15 -10.18 0.27
CA ALA A 69 -12.28 -10.24 1.73
C ALA A 69 -11.34 -9.23 2.42
N GLY A 70 -10.11 -9.08 1.96
CA GLY A 70 -9.16 -8.08 2.46
C GLY A 70 -9.65 -6.64 2.26
N ILE A 71 -10.18 -6.32 1.07
CA ILE A 71 -10.80 -5.00 0.82
C ILE A 71 -12.00 -4.78 1.76
N GLY A 72 -12.86 -5.79 1.92
CA GLY A 72 -13.99 -5.76 2.83
C GLY A 72 -13.57 -5.50 4.27
N LEU A 73 -12.48 -6.13 4.73
CA LEU A 73 -11.93 -5.94 6.06
C LEU A 73 -11.40 -4.52 6.27
N VAL A 74 -10.66 -3.97 5.31
CA VAL A 74 -10.16 -2.58 5.36
C VAL A 74 -11.33 -1.59 5.40
N TRP A 75 -12.36 -1.82 4.57
CA TRP A 75 -13.56 -1.00 4.56
C TRP A 75 -14.34 -1.09 5.88
N ALA A 76 -14.50 -2.29 6.42
CA ALA A 76 -15.16 -2.51 7.71
C ALA A 76 -14.39 -1.82 8.85
N ALA A 77 -13.07 -1.95 8.89
CA ALA A 77 -12.21 -1.24 9.84
C ALA A 77 -12.34 0.29 9.68
N TYR A 78 -12.43 0.78 8.44
CA TYR A 78 -12.66 2.20 8.16
C TYR A 78 -13.99 2.69 8.74
N ARG A 79 -15.06 1.93 8.53
CA ARG A 79 -16.41 2.26 8.99
C ARG A 79 -16.53 2.17 10.51
N LEU A 80 -15.91 1.16 11.11
CA LEU A 80 -15.86 1.00 12.56
C LEU A 80 -15.19 2.20 13.22
N ARG A 81 -13.98 2.61 12.77
CA ARG A 81 -13.31 3.78 13.35
C ARG A 81 -14.13 5.06 13.21
N ALA A 82 -14.83 5.24 12.08
CA ALA A 82 -15.63 6.44 11.83
C ALA A 82 -16.85 6.49 12.75
N THR A 83 -17.46 5.33 13.02
CA THR A 83 -18.62 5.20 13.92
C THR A 83 -18.20 5.48 15.37
N LEU A 84 -17.08 4.91 15.82
CA LEU A 84 -16.53 5.12 17.17
C LEU A 84 -16.03 6.56 17.41
N ALA A 85 -15.59 7.24 16.35
CA ALA A 85 -15.20 8.65 16.40
C ALA A 85 -16.38 9.62 16.39
N SER A 86 -17.61 9.15 16.09
CA SER A 86 -18.77 10.04 15.99
C SER A 86 -19.08 10.75 17.31
N PRO A 87 -19.45 12.05 17.29
CA PRO A 87 -19.77 12.81 18.49
C PRO A 87 -20.99 12.27 19.24
N ILE A 88 -21.91 11.60 18.53
CA ILE A 88 -23.18 11.05 19.07
C ILE A 88 -22.93 10.03 20.19
N LEU A 89 -21.87 9.22 20.06
CA LEU A 89 -21.43 8.28 21.10
C LEU A 89 -20.43 8.93 22.08
N ALA A 90 -19.94 10.13 21.77
CA ALA A 90 -18.95 10.88 22.56
C ALA A 90 -19.58 11.84 23.57
N THR A 91 -20.89 12.10 23.48
CA THR A 91 -21.61 13.06 24.34
C THR A 91 -21.81 12.56 25.78
N GLY A 92 -21.50 11.29 26.09
CA GLY A 92 -21.86 10.67 27.37
C GLY A 92 -20.74 10.25 28.33
N SER A 93 -19.45 10.32 27.96
CA SER A 93 -18.38 9.86 28.88
C SER A 93 -17.17 10.76 28.89
N SER A 94 -16.86 11.25 30.09
CA SER A 94 -15.62 11.92 30.49
C SER A 94 -14.41 10.97 30.40
N GLU A 95 -14.14 10.40 29.22
CA GLU A 95 -13.04 9.46 28.98
C GLU A 95 -12.18 9.89 27.79
N ARG A 96 -11.57 11.07 27.93
CA ARG A 96 -10.61 11.63 26.99
C ARG A 96 -9.34 10.76 26.84
N GLY A 97 -9.12 9.80 27.74
CA GLY A 97 -7.93 8.93 27.80
C GLY A 97 -8.07 7.50 27.25
N LEU A 98 -9.28 6.91 27.20
CA LEU A 98 -9.47 5.49 26.83
C LEU A 98 -9.80 5.28 25.34
N ARG A 99 -10.31 6.31 24.66
CA ARG A 99 -10.53 6.33 23.20
C ARG A 99 -9.29 5.93 22.36
N PRO A 100 -8.07 6.42 22.62
CA PRO A 100 -6.89 5.98 21.88
C PRO A 100 -6.48 4.54 22.19
N LEU A 101 -6.83 4.00 23.36
CA LEU A 101 -6.46 2.64 23.77
C LEU A 101 -7.24 1.61 22.94
N TYR A 102 -8.56 1.78 22.80
CA TYR A 102 -9.39 0.88 21.97
C TYR A 102 -8.99 0.89 20.50
N VAL A 103 -8.64 2.06 19.95
CA VAL A 103 -8.15 2.17 18.57
C VAL A 103 -6.82 1.44 18.41
N ARG A 104 -5.88 1.56 19.36
CA ARG A 104 -4.60 0.83 19.34
C ARG A 104 -4.80 -0.68 19.47
N ILE A 105 -5.71 -1.13 20.33
CA ILE A 105 -6.04 -2.56 20.49
C ILE A 105 -6.70 -3.10 19.23
N ALA A 106 -7.62 -2.35 18.61
CA ALA A 106 -8.26 -2.75 17.35
C ALA A 106 -7.24 -2.88 16.21
N TRP A 107 -6.32 -1.90 16.06
CA TRP A 107 -5.22 -2.00 15.11
C TRP A 107 -4.25 -3.15 15.44
N GLY A 108 -3.97 -3.40 16.72
CA GLY A 108 -3.17 -4.53 17.18
C GLY A 108 -3.79 -5.88 16.83
N ALA A 109 -5.11 -6.02 17.00
CA ALA A 109 -5.85 -7.23 16.64
C ALA A 109 -5.86 -7.47 15.13
N VAL A 110 -6.03 -6.42 14.32
CA VAL A 110 -5.93 -6.51 12.84
C VAL A 110 -4.51 -6.91 12.41
N ALA A 111 -3.48 -6.32 13.03
CA ALA A 111 -2.09 -6.67 12.75
C ALA A 111 -1.78 -8.12 13.15
N LEU A 112 -2.27 -8.58 14.30
CA LEU A 112 -2.11 -9.97 14.76
C LEU A 112 -2.82 -10.97 13.85
N LEU A 113 -4.02 -10.66 13.36
CA LEU A 113 -4.73 -11.49 12.38
C LEU A 113 -4.01 -11.54 11.03
N GLY A 114 -3.47 -10.41 10.56
CA GLY A 114 -2.65 -10.36 9.35
C GLY A 114 -1.33 -11.13 9.49
N LEU A 115 -0.67 -11.02 10.64
CA LEU A 115 0.54 -11.77 10.97
C LEU A 115 0.26 -13.27 11.11
N TRP A 116 -0.87 -13.66 11.71
CA TRP A 116 -1.30 -15.06 11.82
C TRP A 116 -1.58 -15.67 10.45
N GLY A 117 -2.30 -14.96 9.58
CA GLY A 117 -2.54 -15.40 8.20
C GLY A 117 -1.25 -15.56 7.39
N GLY A 118 -0.32 -14.60 7.52
CA GLY A 118 1.00 -14.68 6.90
C GLY A 118 1.85 -15.84 7.43
N LEU A 119 1.80 -16.10 8.74
CA LEU A 119 2.52 -17.20 9.39
C LEU A 119 1.99 -18.57 8.96
N VAL A 120 0.66 -18.73 8.90
CA VAL A 120 0.02 -19.98 8.45
C VAL A 120 0.37 -20.27 6.99
N TRP A 121 0.37 -19.25 6.13
CA TRP A 121 0.80 -19.39 4.74
C TRP A 121 2.30 -19.72 4.61
N TRP A 122 3.15 -19.17 5.47
CA TRP A 122 4.59 -19.43 5.48
C TRP A 122 4.93 -20.85 5.96
N LEU A 123 4.25 -21.33 6.99
CA LEU A 123 4.41 -22.69 7.52
C LEU A 123 3.76 -23.75 6.62
N GLY A 124 2.66 -23.40 5.95
CA GLY A 124 1.96 -24.30 5.02
C GLY A 124 2.73 -24.60 3.72
N GLY A 125 3.81 -23.86 3.43
CA GLY A 125 4.72 -24.17 2.31
C GLY A 125 5.89 -25.09 2.68
N LEU A 126 5.98 -25.54 3.94
CA LEU A 126 7.05 -26.41 4.47
C LEU A 126 6.60 -27.88 4.67
N VAL A 127 5.37 -28.22 4.30
CA VAL A 127 4.79 -29.58 4.29
C VAL A 127 4.33 -29.90 2.86
#